data_AF-A0A2V6ZWN8-F1
#
_entry.id   AF-A0A2V6ZWN8-F1
#
_cell.length_a   1.000
_cell.length_b   1.000
_cell.length_c   1.000
_cell.angle_alpha   90.00
_cell.angle_beta   90.00
_cell.angle_gamma   90.00
#
_symmetry.space_group_name_H-M   'P 1'
#
loop_
_entity.id
_entity.type
_entity.pdbx_description
1 polymer ?
#
loop_
_entity_poly.entity_id
_entity_poly.type
_entity_poly.pdbx_seq_one_letter_code
_entity_poly.pdbx_strand_id
1 'polypeptide(L)'
;MAIAVFRSLEGENLEDVASQLFQKWRLGQKSLDNGVLLVVFVEDRKLRLEVGYGLEAALPDAEAAQIIRGAIAPRFREQRYAAGLEAAVIAVYERIKPGSTPAELQRRVDPSRQRGASGPNLYMLLLLAFVALTVGGLAWEASHQRGYTAGRRGWTSSGGGWYGGGWGGGGGYSGGGGGFSGGGGFSGGGGSSGGGGASGSW
;
A
#
# COMPACT_ATOMS: atom_id res chain seq x y z
N MET A 1 9.21 -0.12 19.63
CA MET A 1 9.75 1.08 18.96
C MET A 1 9.83 2.21 19.95
N ALA A 2 10.89 3.03 19.89
CA ALA A 2 11.04 4.28 20.64
C ALA A 2 11.31 5.44 19.67
N ILE A 3 11.00 6.67 20.09
CA ILE A 3 11.30 7.89 19.35
C ILE A 3 12.06 8.84 20.28
N ALA A 4 13.21 9.31 19.83
CA ALA A 4 14.03 10.29 20.54
C ALA A 4 14.16 11.55 19.69
N VAL A 5 13.85 12.71 20.27
CA VAL A 5 13.93 14.00 19.58
C VAL A 5 14.93 14.88 20.31
N PHE A 6 15.92 15.35 19.56
CA PHE A 6 16.99 16.21 20.02
C PHE A 6 17.00 17.51 19.24
N ARG A 7 17.64 18.51 19.84
CA ARG A 7 17.81 19.82 19.21
C ARG A 7 18.81 19.75 18.06
N SER A 8 20.05 19.32 18.34
CA SER A 8 21.13 19.22 17.36
C SER A 8 22.07 18.05 17.66
N LEU A 9 22.82 17.62 16.65
CA LEU A 9 23.94 16.66 16.71
C LEU A 9 25.20 17.24 17.35
N GLU A 10 25.31 18.57 17.48
CA GLU A 10 26.47 19.24 18.09
C GLU A 10 27.83 18.86 17.45
N GLY A 11 27.81 18.45 16.17
CA GLY A 11 28.99 18.03 15.41
C GLY A 11 29.30 16.53 15.49
N GLU A 12 28.53 15.74 16.23
CA GLU A 12 28.65 14.29 16.27
C GLU A 12 28.11 13.61 14.99
N ASN A 13 28.57 12.39 14.75
CA ASN A 13 28.06 11.56 13.65
C ASN A 13 26.68 10.97 14.01
N LEU A 14 25.73 11.06 13.08
CA LEU A 14 24.34 10.65 13.28
C LEU A 14 24.21 9.14 13.55
N GLU A 15 24.93 8.33 12.80
CA GLU A 15 24.92 6.87 12.91
C GLU A 15 25.46 6.44 14.28
N ASP A 16 26.59 7.02 14.70
CA ASP A 16 27.23 6.72 15.98
C ASP A 16 26.31 7.07 17.16
N VAL A 17 25.73 8.28 17.16
CA VAL A 17 24.81 8.72 18.23
C VAL A 17 23.57 7.81 18.30
N ALA A 18 22.98 7.47 17.16
CA ALA A 18 21.81 6.60 17.13
C ALA A 18 22.13 5.17 17.62
N SER A 19 23.25 4.59 17.19
CA SER A 19 23.66 3.24 17.58
C SER A 19 23.98 3.17 19.08
N GLN A 20 24.73 4.15 19.60
CA GLN A 20 25.03 4.25 21.04
C GLN A 20 23.75 4.41 21.86
N LEU A 21 22.80 5.23 21.40
CA LEU A 21 21.52 5.43 22.09
C LEU A 21 20.70 4.14 22.11
N PHE A 22 20.64 3.42 20.97
CA PHE A 22 19.93 2.14 20.85
C PHE A 22 20.46 1.11 21.85
N GLN A 23 21.79 0.96 21.91
CA GLN A 23 22.47 0.03 22.82
C GLN A 23 22.27 0.44 24.29
N LYS A 24 22.44 1.73 24.61
CA LYS A 24 22.31 2.27 25.97
C LYS A 24 20.89 2.08 26.52
N TRP A 25 19.88 2.26 25.68
CA TRP A 25 18.48 2.07 26.06
C TRP A 25 18.03 0.60 26.03
N ARG A 26 18.88 -0.31 25.54
CA ARG A 26 18.62 -1.74 25.42
C ARG A 26 17.29 -2.01 24.72
N LEU A 27 17.08 -1.36 23.58
CA LEU A 27 15.81 -1.40 22.86
C LEU A 27 15.57 -2.75 22.21
N GLY A 28 14.49 -3.42 22.62
CA GLY A 28 14.11 -4.74 22.12
C GLY A 28 14.04 -5.75 23.27
N GLN A 29 13.46 -6.92 23.01
CA GLN A 29 13.47 -8.02 23.97
C GLN A 29 14.79 -8.78 23.84
N LYS A 30 15.37 -9.18 24.98
CA LYS A 30 16.58 -10.02 25.01
C LYS A 30 16.34 -11.29 24.19
N SER A 31 17.32 -11.65 23.37
CA SER A 31 17.30 -12.80 22.45
C SER A 31 16.37 -12.67 21.24
N LEU A 32 15.51 -11.66 21.17
CA LEU A 32 14.71 -11.38 19.97
C LEU A 32 15.23 -10.19 19.18
N ASP A 33 16.02 -9.29 19.79
CA ASP A 33 16.62 -8.11 19.16
C ASP A 33 15.62 -7.32 18.29
N ASN A 34 14.38 -7.22 18.77
CA ASN A 34 13.25 -6.66 18.04
C ASN A 34 13.00 -5.17 18.35
N GLY A 35 14.08 -4.45 18.64
CA GLY A 35 14.06 -3.01 18.88
C GLY A 35 13.96 -2.21 17.58
N VAL A 36 13.34 -1.02 17.66
CA VAL A 36 13.39 0.00 16.62
C VAL A 36 13.49 1.35 17.30
N LEU A 37 14.38 2.21 16.82
CA LEU A 37 14.57 3.57 17.32
C LEU A 37 14.51 4.56 16.16
N LEU A 38 13.66 5.58 16.27
CA LEU A 38 13.71 6.76 15.42
C LEU A 38 14.37 7.90 16.21
N VAL A 39 15.52 8.37 15.75
CA VAL A 39 16.21 9.54 16.31
C VAL A 39 16.05 10.71 15.35
N VAL A 40 15.66 11.88 15.88
CA VAL A 40 15.42 13.11 15.09
C VAL A 40 16.21 14.27 15.69
N PHE A 41 16.95 14.98 14.84
CA PHE A 41 17.71 16.19 15.17
C PHE A 41 17.11 17.36 14.39
N VAL A 42 16.37 18.22 15.08
CA VAL A 42 15.49 19.21 14.46
C VAL A 42 16.26 20.32 13.76
N GLU A 43 17.31 20.86 14.38
CA GLU A 43 18.11 21.95 13.81
C GLU A 43 18.98 21.47 12.63
N ASP A 44 19.54 20.26 12.73
CA ASP A 44 20.33 19.64 11.66
C ASP A 44 19.49 19.10 10.50
N ARG A 45 18.16 19.02 10.68
CA ARG A 45 17.22 18.38 9.76
C ARG A 45 17.65 16.97 9.36
N LYS A 46 18.15 16.21 10.34
CA LYS A 46 18.64 14.85 10.17
C LYS A 46 17.86 13.89 11.05
N LEU A 47 17.63 12.70 10.55
CA LEU A 47 17.03 11.62 11.31
C LEU A 47 17.64 10.28 10.94
N ARG A 48 17.56 9.33 11.86
CA ARG A 48 17.94 7.94 11.62
C ARG A 48 16.92 7.00 12.23
N LEU A 49 16.56 5.96 11.47
CA LEU A 49 15.78 4.82 11.94
C LEU A 49 16.75 3.66 12.14
N GLU A 50 17.04 3.31 13.38
CA GLU A 50 17.88 2.18 13.77
C GLU A 50 16.99 0.95 14.02
N VAL A 51 17.37 -0.20 13.46
CA VAL A 51 16.60 -1.44 13.52
C VAL A 51 17.44 -2.54 14.18
N GLY A 52 16.84 -3.26 15.13
CA GLY A 52 17.47 -4.40 15.77
C GLY A 52 17.49 -5.64 14.88
N TYR A 53 18.46 -6.52 15.12
CA TYR A 53 18.77 -7.67 14.25
C TYR A 53 17.56 -8.57 13.96
N GLY A 54 16.70 -8.81 14.97
CA GLY A 54 15.54 -9.68 14.80
C GLY A 54 14.42 -9.12 13.94
N LEU A 55 14.51 -7.85 13.54
CA LEU A 55 13.56 -7.20 12.63
C LEU A 55 14.12 -6.93 11.24
N GLU A 56 15.40 -7.21 10.97
CA GLU A 56 16.03 -6.93 9.66
C GLU A 56 15.32 -7.64 8.49
N ALA A 57 14.79 -8.85 8.71
CA ALA A 57 14.04 -9.58 7.70
C ALA A 57 12.71 -8.90 7.32
N ALA A 58 12.06 -8.22 8.27
CA ALA A 58 10.78 -7.53 8.06
C ALA A 58 10.95 -6.05 7.71
N LEU A 59 12.02 -5.43 8.22
CA LEU A 59 12.33 -4.01 8.10
C LEU A 59 13.82 -3.81 7.76
N PRO A 60 14.26 -4.20 6.55
CA PRO A 60 15.63 -3.98 6.11
C PRO A 60 15.90 -2.50 5.82
N ASP A 61 17.18 -2.13 5.65
CA ASP A 61 17.64 -0.75 5.41
C ASP A 61 16.90 -0.06 4.26
N ALA A 62 16.63 -0.78 3.16
CA ALA A 62 15.91 -0.25 2.02
C ALA A 62 14.49 0.20 2.40
N GLU A 63 13.81 -0.56 3.25
CA GLU A 63 12.47 -0.26 3.75
C GLU A 63 12.50 0.86 4.78
N ALA A 64 13.47 0.86 5.70
CA ALA A 64 13.71 1.97 6.60
C ALA A 64 13.92 3.29 5.84
N ALA A 65 14.73 3.26 4.78
CA ALA A 65 14.99 4.42 3.95
C ALA A 65 13.75 4.87 3.16
N GLN A 66 12.90 3.94 2.72
CA GLN A 66 11.61 4.25 2.10
C GLN A 66 10.64 4.90 3.07
N ILE A 67 10.56 4.44 4.33
CA ILE A 67 9.75 5.07 5.37
C ILE A 67 10.22 6.51 5.59
N ILE A 68 11.53 6.73 5.72
CA ILE A 68 12.07 8.08 5.89
C ILE A 68 11.70 8.98 4.71
N ARG A 69 11.95 8.54 3.47
CA ARG A 69 11.71 9.37 2.27
C ARG A 69 10.22 9.58 1.96
N GLY A 70 9.37 8.59 2.21
CA GLY A 70 7.96 8.61 1.81
C GLY A 70 7.00 9.02 2.92
N ALA A 71 7.24 8.58 4.16
CA ALA A 71 6.35 8.86 5.29
C ALA A 71 6.82 10.08 6.10
N ILE A 72 8.12 10.23 6.34
CA ILE A 72 8.62 11.22 7.31
C ILE A 72 9.00 12.54 6.63
N ALA A 73 9.97 12.51 5.72
CA ALA A 73 10.59 13.71 5.16
C ALA A 73 9.60 14.70 4.52
N PRO A 74 8.58 14.29 3.75
CA PRO A 74 7.61 15.24 3.17
C PRO A 74 6.85 16.01 4.25
N ARG A 75 6.40 15.33 5.31
CA ARG A 75 5.66 15.95 6.41
C ARG A 75 6.56 16.87 7.25
N PHE A 76 7.82 16.48 7.45
CA PHE A 76 8.79 17.32 8.16
C PHE A 76 9.16 18.58 7.37
N ARG A 77 9.23 18.51 6.03
CA ARG A 77 9.40 19.71 5.17
C ARG A 77 8.25 20.70 5.31
N GLU A 78 7.05 20.20 5.51
CA GLU A 78 5.85 20.99 5.80
C GLU A 78 5.77 21.46 7.27
N GLN A 79 6.81 21.22 8.09
CA GLN A 79 6.82 21.48 9.54
C GLN A 79 5.74 20.71 10.32
N ARG A 80 5.16 19.67 9.73
CA ARG A 80 4.15 18.80 10.34
C ARG A 80 4.81 17.64 11.06
N TYR A 81 5.63 17.95 12.06
CA TYR A 81 6.44 16.96 12.78
C TYR A 81 5.62 15.85 13.44
N ALA A 82 4.54 16.20 14.15
CA ALA A 82 3.67 15.21 14.78
C ALA A 82 3.11 14.20 13.76
N ALA A 83 2.62 14.69 12.61
CA ALA A 83 2.12 13.84 11.54
C ALA A 83 3.22 12.98 10.91
N GLY A 84 4.45 13.48 10.81
CA GLY A 84 5.60 12.72 10.33
C GLY A 84 5.99 11.58 11.27
N LEU A 85 5.99 11.84 12.58
CA LEU A 85 6.26 10.83 13.60
C LEU A 85 5.16 9.77 13.65
N GLU A 86 3.89 10.18 13.59
CA GLU A 86 2.75 9.26 13.52
C GLU A 86 2.84 8.36 12.27
N ALA A 87 3.11 8.95 11.11
CA ALA A 87 3.29 8.19 9.87
C ALA A 87 4.47 7.22 9.94
N ALA A 88 5.56 7.57 10.63
CA ALA A 88 6.69 6.67 10.87
C ALA A 88 6.25 5.44 11.68
N VAL A 89 5.54 5.65 12.79
CA VAL A 89 5.06 4.57 13.67
C VAL A 89 4.12 3.64 12.90
N ILE A 90 3.16 4.20 12.16
CA ILE A 90 2.23 3.41 11.34
C ILE A 90 2.99 2.59 10.30
N ALA A 91 3.91 3.21 9.57
CA ALA A 91 4.66 2.52 8.51
C ALA A 91 5.55 1.40 9.05
N VAL A 92 6.22 1.63 10.20
CA VAL A 92 7.02 0.60 10.87
C VAL A 92 6.13 -0.54 11.36
N TYR A 93 5.03 -0.22 12.06
CA TYR A 93 4.09 -1.21 12.59
C TYR A 93 3.55 -2.12 11.48
N GLU A 94 3.14 -1.53 10.37
CA GLU A 94 2.61 -2.26 9.24
C GLU A 94 3.64 -3.18 8.56
N ARG A 95 4.95 -2.91 8.69
CA ARG A 95 5.99 -3.81 8.17
C ARG A 95 6.30 -4.97 9.09
N ILE A 96 6.26 -4.74 10.40
CA ILE A 96 6.59 -5.76 11.40
C ILE A 96 5.39 -6.59 11.84
N LYS A 97 4.15 -6.14 11.57
CA LYS A 97 2.96 -6.91 11.94
C LYS A 97 2.93 -8.25 11.18
N PRO A 98 2.55 -9.36 11.83
CA PRO A 98 2.38 -10.63 11.13
C PRO A 98 1.27 -10.51 10.07
N GLY A 99 1.55 -10.89 8.82
CA GLY A 99 0.55 -11.05 7.76
C GLY A 99 0.27 -9.83 6.86
N SER A 100 1.03 -8.74 6.94
CA SER A 100 0.92 -7.64 5.96
C SER A 100 1.55 -8.04 4.63
N THR A 101 0.73 -8.16 3.60
CA THR A 101 1.24 -8.06 2.23
C THR A 101 1.64 -6.61 1.95
N PRO A 102 2.72 -6.36 1.18
CA PRO A 102 3.12 -4.99 0.77
C PRO A 102 2.01 -4.18 0.07
N ALA A 103 0.99 -4.85 -0.46
CA ALA A 103 -0.15 -4.26 -1.16
C ALA A 103 -1.15 -3.53 -0.24
N GLU A 104 -1.35 -4.00 1.00
CA GLU A 104 -2.27 -3.38 1.97
C GLU A 104 -1.74 -2.03 2.49
N LEU A 105 -0.41 -1.96 2.64
CA LEU A 105 0.36 -0.82 3.13
C LEU A 105 0.30 0.40 2.22
N GLN A 106 0.44 0.18 0.90
CA GLN A 106 0.37 1.26 -0.10
C GLN A 106 -1.03 1.89 -0.18
N ARG A 107 -2.09 1.16 0.17
CA ARG A 107 -3.46 1.70 0.21
C ARG A 107 -3.75 2.63 1.39
N ARG A 108 -2.96 2.54 2.48
CA ARG A 108 -3.20 3.31 3.73
C ARG A 108 -2.35 4.57 3.85
N VAL A 109 -1.21 4.65 3.17
CA VAL A 109 -0.26 5.78 3.28
C VAL A 109 -0.62 6.95 2.36
N ASP A 110 -1.44 6.74 1.33
CA ASP A 110 -2.01 7.79 0.46
C ASP A 110 -3.55 7.93 0.65
N PRO A 111 -4.04 8.66 1.67
CA PRO A 111 -5.45 9.07 1.68
C PRO A 111 -5.78 9.98 0.48
N SER A 112 -4.76 10.57 -0.14
CA SER A 112 -4.84 11.44 -1.32
C SER A 112 -5.14 10.70 -2.63
N ARG A 113 -4.89 9.39 -2.72
CA ARG A 113 -5.21 8.59 -3.92
C ARG A 113 -6.65 8.08 -3.96
N GLN A 114 -7.43 8.26 -2.89
CA GLN A 114 -8.86 7.92 -2.88
C GLN A 114 -9.77 9.00 -3.49
N ARG A 115 -9.21 10.13 -3.94
CA ARG A 115 -9.90 11.08 -4.81
C ARG A 115 -9.38 10.97 -6.23
N GLY A 116 -9.88 10.00 -6.98
CA GLY A 116 -9.64 9.98 -8.43
C GLY A 116 -9.61 8.61 -9.06
N ALA A 117 -10.74 7.89 -9.00
CA ALA A 117 -11.08 6.90 -10.01
C ALA A 117 -12.59 6.61 -9.93
N SER A 118 -13.41 7.65 -10.13
CA SER A 118 -14.79 7.43 -10.55
C SER A 118 -14.69 6.82 -11.96
N GLY A 119 -14.70 5.50 -12.05
CA GLY A 119 -14.93 4.81 -13.33
C GLY A 119 -16.20 5.39 -13.99
N PRO A 120 -16.30 5.39 -15.33
CA PRO A 120 -17.39 6.05 -16.03
C PRO A 120 -18.71 5.60 -15.43
N ASN A 121 -19.42 6.55 -14.83
CA ASN A 121 -20.66 6.28 -14.12
C ASN A 121 -21.62 5.62 -15.13
N LEU A 122 -22.17 4.45 -14.80
CA LEU A 122 -23.02 3.67 -15.72
C LEU A 122 -24.15 4.54 -16.30
N TYR A 123 -24.67 5.47 -15.50
CA TYR A 123 -25.66 6.47 -15.93
C TYR A 123 -25.16 7.39 -17.04
N MET A 124 -23.88 7.77 -17.04
CA MET A 124 -23.27 8.60 -18.09
C MET A 124 -23.11 7.82 -19.40
N LEU A 125 -22.74 6.53 -19.32
CA LEU A 125 -22.68 5.64 -20.49
C LEU A 125 -24.08 5.38 -21.07
N LEU A 126 -25.07 5.15 -20.22
CA LEU A 126 -26.46 4.97 -20.64
C LEU A 126 -27.03 6.24 -21.27
N LEU A 127 -26.72 7.42 -20.72
CA LEU A 127 -27.09 8.71 -21.30
C LEU A 127 -26.45 8.91 -22.69
N LEU A 128 -25.16 8.59 -22.83
CA LEU A 128 -24.45 8.72 -24.10
C LEU A 128 -24.99 7.76 -25.17
N ALA A 129 -25.33 6.52 -24.78
CA ALA A 129 -25.99 5.56 -25.66
C ALA A 129 -27.41 6.00 -26.05
N PHE A 130 -28.17 6.59 -25.13
CA PHE A 130 -29.50 7.14 -25.41
C PHE A 130 -29.44 8.34 -26.38
N VAL A 131 -28.46 9.23 -26.20
CA VAL A 131 -28.23 10.36 -27.13
C VAL A 131 -27.78 9.84 -28.51
N ALA A 132 -26.90 8.83 -28.57
CA ALA A 132 -26.47 8.25 -29.83
C ALA A 132 -27.61 7.54 -30.58
N LEU A 133 -28.53 6.87 -29.87
CA LEU A 133 -29.69 6.21 -30.48
C LEU A 133 -30.73 7.21 -31.00
N THR A 134 -30.96 8.31 -30.28
CA THR A 134 -31.91 9.34 -30.71
C THR A 134 -31.39 10.14 -31.90
N VAL A 135 -30.11 10.51 -31.91
CA VAL A 135 -29.49 11.22 -33.04
C VAL A 135 -29.25 10.26 -34.23
N GLY A 136 -28.85 9.02 -33.97
CA GLY A 136 -28.64 7.99 -34.98
C GLY A 136 -29.93 7.51 -35.64
N GLY A 137 -31.03 7.38 -34.89
CA GLY A 137 -32.35 7.04 -35.41
C GLY A 137 -32.89 8.10 -36.37
N LEU A 138 -32.69 9.38 -36.06
CA LEU A 138 -33.07 10.49 -36.94
C LEU A 138 -32.20 10.56 -38.22
N ALA A 139 -30.94 10.16 -38.15
CA ALA A 139 -30.05 10.06 -39.32
C ALA A 139 -30.36 8.83 -40.20
N TRP A 140 -30.89 7.76 -39.63
CA TRP A 140 -31.23 6.54 -40.36
C TRP A 140 -32.50 6.70 -41.21
N GLU A 141 -33.43 7.56 -40.79
CA GLU A 141 -34.64 7.88 -41.55
C GLU A 141 -34.36 8.81 -42.75
N ALA A 142 -33.27 9.58 -42.69
CA ALA A 142 -32.83 10.45 -43.79
C ALA A 142 -32.09 9.72 -44.93
N SER A 143 -31.72 8.44 -44.75
CA SER A 143 -30.90 7.69 -45.73
C SER A 143 -31.66 6.66 -46.58
N HIS A 144 -32.96 6.46 -46.35
CA HIS A 144 -33.75 5.42 -47.03
C HIS A 144 -34.45 5.85 -48.34
N GLN A 145 -34.15 7.02 -48.90
CA GLN A 145 -34.61 7.40 -50.25
C GLN A 145 -33.51 7.27 -51.29
N ARG A 146 -33.40 6.07 -51.89
CA ARG A 146 -32.85 5.70 -53.21
C ARG A 146 -32.62 4.18 -53.14
N GLY A 147 -33.40 3.32 -53.77
CA GLY A 147 -33.80 3.33 -55.17
C GLY A 147 -33.32 1.99 -55.77
N TYR A 148 -34.29 1.18 -56.21
CA TYR A 148 -34.18 -0.17 -56.76
C TYR A 148 -33.10 -0.38 -57.85
N THR A 149 -32.59 -1.62 -57.97
CA THR A 149 -32.57 -2.41 -59.24
C THR A 149 -32.16 -3.87 -59.00
N ALA A 150 -32.66 -4.73 -59.87
CA ALA A 150 -32.84 -6.17 -59.72
C ALA A 150 -31.69 -7.04 -60.29
N GLY A 151 -31.67 -8.33 -59.89
CA GLY A 151 -30.98 -9.43 -60.58
C GLY A 151 -30.65 -10.61 -59.64
N ARG A 152 -31.55 -11.59 -59.41
CA ARG A 152 -31.88 -12.82 -60.16
C ARG A 152 -30.91 -14.01 -59.92
N ARG A 153 -31.47 -15.12 -59.40
CA ARG A 153 -30.94 -16.49 -59.12
C ARG A 153 -30.15 -16.64 -57.81
N GLY A 154 -30.41 -17.59 -56.92
CA GLY A 154 -31.30 -18.76 -56.92
C GLY A 154 -31.30 -19.40 -55.52
N TRP A 155 -32.28 -20.27 -55.27
CA TRP A 155 -32.52 -20.98 -54.00
C TRP A 155 -31.57 -22.18 -53.79
N THR A 156 -31.21 -22.48 -52.55
CA THR A 156 -31.31 -23.83 -51.95
C THR A 156 -31.24 -23.78 -50.42
N SER A 157 -32.13 -24.55 -49.78
CA SER A 157 -32.23 -24.77 -48.34
C SER A 157 -31.26 -25.84 -47.83
N SER A 158 -30.99 -25.82 -46.52
CA SER A 158 -31.04 -26.95 -45.57
C SER A 158 -30.08 -26.59 -44.43
N GLY A 159 -30.52 -26.49 -43.19
CA GLY A 159 -30.89 -27.56 -42.26
C GLY A 159 -30.36 -27.05 -40.91
N GLY A 160 -31.18 -26.87 -39.87
CA GLY A 160 -31.57 -27.96 -38.96
C GLY A 160 -30.35 -28.39 -38.13
N GLY A 161 -30.30 -28.30 -36.81
CA GLY A 161 -31.25 -27.97 -35.75
C GLY A 161 -30.51 -28.05 -34.41
N TRP A 162 -31.21 -27.64 -33.34
CA TRP A 162 -31.27 -28.11 -31.93
C TRP A 162 -30.19 -29.13 -31.49
N TYR A 163 -29.66 -29.17 -30.25
CA TYR A 163 -30.31 -29.48 -28.97
C TYR A 163 -29.28 -29.47 -27.80
N GLY A 164 -29.76 -29.16 -26.59
CA GLY A 164 -29.31 -29.70 -25.28
C GLY A 164 -28.00 -29.16 -24.67
N GLY A 165 -27.88 -28.80 -23.40
CA GLY A 165 -28.68 -29.03 -22.20
C GLY A 165 -27.77 -29.38 -21.00
N GLY A 166 -28.10 -28.92 -19.78
CA GLY A 166 -27.55 -29.39 -18.49
C GLY A 166 -26.48 -28.48 -17.86
N TRP A 167 -26.75 -27.62 -16.85
CA TRP A 167 -27.09 -27.83 -15.43
C TRP A 167 -25.97 -28.45 -14.55
N GLY A 168 -25.57 -27.74 -13.48
CA GLY A 168 -25.35 -28.37 -12.16
C GLY A 168 -24.10 -28.01 -11.34
N GLY A 169 -24.33 -27.51 -10.11
CA GLY A 169 -23.50 -27.67 -8.89
C GLY A 169 -22.43 -26.59 -8.65
N GLY A 170 -22.46 -25.78 -7.58
CA GLY A 170 -22.49 -26.11 -6.15
C GLY A 170 -21.03 -26.29 -5.66
N GLY A 171 -20.38 -25.37 -4.95
CA GLY A 171 -20.66 -24.91 -3.58
C GLY A 171 -19.64 -25.55 -2.63
N GLY A 172 -18.84 -24.76 -1.92
CA GLY A 172 -17.89 -25.28 -0.92
C GLY A 172 -17.04 -24.22 -0.24
N TYR A 173 -17.34 -23.95 1.02
CA TYR A 173 -16.56 -23.16 1.98
C TYR A 173 -15.94 -24.08 3.02
N SER A 174 -14.72 -23.76 3.47
CA SER A 174 -14.11 -24.10 4.76
C SER A 174 -12.75 -23.38 4.79
N GLY A 175 -12.36 -22.57 5.76
CA GLY A 175 -12.56 -22.69 7.20
C GLY A 175 -11.31 -23.33 7.81
N GLY A 176 -10.48 -22.53 8.50
CA GLY A 176 -9.28 -23.04 9.18
C GLY A 176 -8.47 -21.94 9.85
N GLY A 177 -8.90 -21.54 11.06
CA GLY A 177 -8.10 -20.75 11.99
C GLY A 177 -7.22 -21.64 12.85
N GLY A 178 -6.05 -21.14 13.23
CA GLY A 178 -5.16 -21.72 14.23
C GLY A 178 -4.69 -20.62 15.18
N GLY A 179 -4.97 -20.81 16.47
CA GLY A 179 -4.63 -19.87 17.53
C GLY A 179 -3.20 -19.98 18.01
N PHE A 180 -2.77 -18.96 18.77
CA PHE A 180 -1.57 -19.00 19.57
C PHE A 180 -1.94 -18.56 20.99
N SER A 181 -1.67 -19.43 21.95
CA SER A 181 -1.72 -19.18 23.38
C SER A 181 -0.30 -19.22 23.94
N GLY A 182 0.00 -18.32 24.87
CA GLY A 182 1.21 -18.30 25.68
C GLY A 182 1.88 -16.92 25.60
N GLY A 183 2.06 -16.13 26.65
CA GLY A 183 2.02 -16.41 28.08
C GLY A 183 3.40 -16.16 28.71
N GLY A 184 3.65 -14.92 29.13
CA GLY A 184 4.56 -14.57 30.23
C GLY A 184 6.05 -14.37 29.91
N GLY A 185 6.64 -13.33 30.53
CA GLY A 185 8.10 -13.23 30.74
C GLY A 185 8.69 -11.85 30.51
N PHE A 186 8.46 -10.90 31.41
CA PHE A 186 9.21 -9.64 31.44
C PHE A 186 10.60 -9.90 32.04
N SER A 187 11.66 -9.77 31.25
CA SER A 187 13.02 -9.57 31.79
C SER A 187 13.96 -9.01 30.73
N GLY A 188 14.52 -7.83 31.01
CA GLY A 188 15.75 -7.29 30.42
C GLY A 188 15.77 -7.03 28.92
N GLY A 189 15.95 -5.76 28.53
CA GLY A 189 16.09 -5.36 27.13
C GLY A 189 17.33 -5.93 26.43
N GLY A 190 17.21 -6.21 25.13
CA GLY A 190 18.25 -6.66 24.22
C GLY A 190 18.70 -5.50 23.33
N GLY A 191 19.91 -4.99 23.54
CA GLY A 191 20.41 -3.78 22.88
C GLY A 191 21.27 -4.03 21.63
N SER A 192 21.17 -5.18 20.96
CA SER A 192 21.99 -5.48 19.78
C SER A 192 21.34 -4.92 18.51
N SER A 193 21.98 -3.91 17.89
CA SER A 193 21.76 -3.57 16.47
C SER A 193 23.04 -3.89 15.69
N GLY A 194 22.90 -4.54 14.53
CA GLY A 194 24.02 -4.89 13.65
C GLY A 194 24.48 -3.75 12.74
N GLY A 195 24.08 -2.50 13.04
CA GLY A 195 24.19 -1.35 12.13
C GLY A 195 23.02 -1.19 11.16
N GLY A 196 22.00 -2.06 11.25
CA GLY A 196 20.79 -2.01 10.44
C GLY A 196 19.97 -0.73 10.66
N GLY A 197 19.35 -0.24 9.58
CA GLY A 197 18.58 0.98 9.59
C GLY A 197 18.84 1.90 8.40
N ALA A 198 18.32 3.13 8.48
CA ALA A 198 18.55 4.14 7.46
C ALA A 198 18.65 5.54 8.06
N SER A 199 19.56 6.34 7.52
CA SER A 199 19.70 7.76 7.80
C SER A 199 19.02 8.58 6.70
N GLY A 200 18.55 9.79 7.03
CA GLY A 200 18.04 10.72 6.04
C GLY A 200 17.93 12.15 6.57
N SER A 201 17.67 13.06 5.64
CA SER A 201 17.44 14.48 5.91
C SER A 201 16.15 14.97 5.26
N TRP A 202 15.65 16.13 5.69
CA TRP A 202 14.43 16.73 5.12
C TRP A 202 14.57 18.20 4.75
#